data_AF-A0A7S1DDF6-F1
#
_entry.id   AF-A0A7S1DDF6-F1
#
_cell.length_a   1.000
_cell.length_b   1.000
_cell.length_c   1.000
_cell.angle_alpha   90.00
_cell.angle_beta   90.00
_cell.angle_gamma   90.00
#
_symmetry.space_group_name_H-M   'P 1'
#
loop_
_entity.id
_entity.type
_entity.pdbx_description
1 polymer ?
#
loop_
_entity_poly.entity_id
_entity_poly.type
_entity_poly.pdbx_seq_one_letter_code
_entity_poly.pdbx_strand_id
1 'polypeptide(L)'
;STLAVQVTTSPTALYRSVDFSAVVAVLTKKAMLDVQRPKEEILAPLHTARANVSTQTIQILSEYRKNTKAASLPSGQLILPDKLQLLPLFAMSLMKSSMLRPCLPPRSSGLRATIANPTADERAYALYHGARVTPTMAMLMVHPNIFPLTMEEGIGEWVVPQVPHDIRSELEMLSYHSCIRMPQSLQPSIANLDGEGMYLIDDGLTLFVYVGVSVPADVKTELLTTCESRGCVVSESTDYGKMVHRLVWQCRQFTSVNGSGDHVRPVHAPVVVVFGRSGSEKDIFDQSIMSLMVDDAIGGERDYVEFLCDAHKRVRVIAEKG
;
A
#
# COMPACT_ATOMS: atom_id res chain seq x y z
N SER A 1 -26.27 -14.74 -2.85
CA SER A 1 -25.30 -15.81 -3.10
C SER A 1 -25.09 -16.60 -1.81
N THR A 2 -24.85 -17.91 -1.92
CA THR A 2 -24.60 -18.80 -0.76
C THR A 2 -23.15 -19.25 -0.83
N LEU A 3 -22.35 -18.96 0.20
CA LEU A 3 -20.95 -19.38 0.30
C LEU A 3 -20.84 -20.63 1.18
N ALA A 4 -20.24 -21.69 0.66
CA ALA A 4 -19.86 -22.87 1.43
C ALA A 4 -18.35 -22.85 1.68
N VAL A 5 -17.93 -23.07 2.92
CA VAL A 5 -16.52 -23.13 3.33
C VAL A 5 -16.18 -24.49 3.92
N GLN A 6 -14.98 -24.98 3.63
CA GLN A 6 -14.50 -26.24 4.18
C GLN A 6 -14.14 -26.07 5.65
N VAL A 7 -14.58 -27.02 6.49
CA VAL A 7 -14.21 -27.10 7.90
C VAL A 7 -13.03 -28.04 8.07
N THR A 8 -12.09 -27.70 8.93
CA THR A 8 -10.91 -28.52 9.20
C THR A 8 -10.53 -28.46 10.68
N THR A 9 -10.03 -29.58 11.21
CA THR A 9 -9.41 -29.67 12.53
C THR A 9 -7.89 -29.51 12.47
N SER A 10 -7.29 -29.52 11.27
CA SER A 10 -5.85 -29.38 11.07
C SER A 10 -5.47 -27.89 10.97
N PRO A 11 -4.64 -27.36 11.88
CA PRO A 11 -4.15 -25.98 11.79
C PRO A 11 -3.37 -25.74 10.50
N THR A 12 -2.60 -26.73 10.02
CA THR A 12 -1.84 -26.58 8.76
C THR A 12 -2.77 -26.37 7.56
N ALA A 13 -3.90 -27.08 7.51
CA ALA A 13 -4.90 -26.88 6.47
C ALA A 13 -5.55 -25.49 6.57
N LEU A 14 -5.85 -25.02 7.80
CA LEU A 14 -6.39 -23.68 8.03
C LEU A 14 -5.48 -22.58 7.47
N TYR A 15 -4.18 -22.62 7.77
CA TYR A 15 -3.24 -21.59 7.28
C TYR A 15 -3.03 -21.64 5.75
N ARG A 16 -3.25 -22.79 5.10
CA ARG A 16 -3.19 -22.90 3.63
C ARG A 16 -4.41 -22.30 2.94
N SER A 17 -5.56 -22.26 3.62
CA SER A 17 -6.82 -21.70 3.09
C SER A 17 -7.03 -20.23 3.42
N VAL A 18 -6.06 -19.55 4.06
CA VAL A 18 -6.19 -18.13 4.41
C VAL A 18 -6.20 -17.27 3.15
N ASP A 19 -7.17 -16.37 3.06
CA ASP A 19 -7.17 -15.24 2.14
C ASP A 19 -6.40 -14.07 2.75
N PHE A 20 -5.25 -13.75 2.18
CA PHE A 20 -4.38 -12.70 2.68
C PHE A 20 -5.04 -11.32 2.64
N SER A 21 -5.73 -10.99 1.55
CA SER A 21 -6.37 -9.69 1.36
C SER A 21 -7.51 -9.47 2.37
N ALA A 22 -8.25 -10.54 2.68
CA ALA A 22 -9.29 -10.52 3.71
C ALA A 22 -8.68 -10.30 5.12
N VAL A 23 -7.55 -10.94 5.42
CA VAL A 23 -6.84 -10.73 6.70
C VAL A 23 -6.40 -9.28 6.85
N VAL A 24 -5.80 -8.68 5.82
CA VAL A 24 -5.38 -7.26 5.83
C VAL A 24 -6.59 -6.33 6.01
N ALA A 25 -7.71 -6.59 5.33
CA ALA A 25 -8.93 -5.81 5.52
C ALA A 25 -9.51 -5.92 6.93
N VAL A 26 -9.55 -7.12 7.51
CA VAL A 26 -10.02 -7.31 8.89
C VAL A 26 -9.11 -6.60 9.88
N LEU A 27 -7.79 -6.71 9.71
CA LEU A 27 -6.80 -6.04 10.56
C LEU A 27 -6.95 -4.51 10.47
N THR A 28 -7.13 -3.97 9.26
CA THR A 28 -7.36 -2.54 9.02
C THR A 28 -8.65 -2.07 9.71
N LYS A 29 -9.78 -2.76 9.49
CA LYS A 29 -11.07 -2.39 10.11
C LYS A 29 -11.02 -2.45 11.63
N LYS A 30 -10.38 -3.46 12.21
CA LYS A 30 -10.18 -3.53 13.67
C LYS A 30 -9.39 -2.34 14.19
N ALA A 31 -8.30 -1.96 13.52
CA ALA A 31 -7.53 -0.79 13.88
C ALA A 31 -8.38 0.49 13.83
N MET A 32 -9.27 0.63 12.83
CA MET A 32 -10.15 1.80 12.72
C MET A 32 -11.15 1.87 13.87
N LEU A 33 -11.72 0.72 14.25
CA LEU A 33 -12.60 0.62 15.43
C LEU A 33 -11.86 1.00 16.71
N ASP A 34 -10.62 0.56 16.88
CA ASP A 34 -9.79 0.89 18.04
C ASP A 34 -9.52 2.39 18.16
N VAL A 35 -9.27 3.08 17.03
CA VAL A 35 -9.10 4.54 17.00
C VAL A 35 -10.39 5.28 17.36
N GLN A 36 -11.55 4.73 16.99
CA GLN A 36 -12.86 5.32 17.25
C GLN A 36 -13.40 5.02 18.66
N ARG A 37 -12.71 4.21 19.47
CA ARG A 37 -13.17 3.89 20.83
C ARG A 37 -13.23 5.15 21.70
N PRO A 38 -14.24 5.26 22.59
CA PRO A 38 -14.33 6.37 23.54
C PRO A 38 -13.09 6.49 24.43
N LYS A 39 -12.79 7.72 24.85
CA LYS A 39 -11.59 8.14 25.62
C LYS A 39 -11.48 7.58 27.06
N GLU A 40 -12.17 6.50 27.39
CA GLU A 40 -12.12 5.91 28.73
C GLU A 40 -10.74 5.27 29.04
N GLU A 41 -9.95 4.96 28.01
CA GLU A 41 -8.59 4.46 28.16
C GLU A 41 -7.57 5.59 28.43
N ILE A 42 -6.65 5.34 29.37
CA ILE A 42 -5.56 6.24 29.76
C ILE A 42 -4.55 6.48 28.62
N LEU A 43 -4.48 5.56 27.65
CA LEU A 43 -3.61 5.63 26.48
C LEU A 43 -4.34 6.28 25.29
N ALA A 44 -3.63 7.08 24.50
CA ALA A 44 -4.20 7.70 23.30
C ALA A 44 -4.69 6.60 22.32
N PRO A 45 -5.92 6.70 21.75
CA PRO A 45 -6.53 5.65 20.91
C PRO A 45 -5.65 5.15 19.75
N LEU A 46 -4.85 6.04 19.14
CA LEU A 46 -3.88 5.69 18.09
C LEU A 46 -2.78 4.75 18.57
N HIS A 47 -2.26 4.98 19.78
CA HIS A 47 -1.23 4.12 20.37
C HIS A 47 -1.78 2.72 20.62
N THR A 48 -2.98 2.63 21.21
CA THR A 48 -3.67 1.34 21.44
C THR A 48 -3.91 0.61 20.12
N ALA A 49 -4.46 1.28 19.10
CA ALA A 49 -4.71 0.67 17.79
C ALA A 49 -3.44 0.08 17.15
N ARG A 50 -2.33 0.82 17.19
CA ARG A 50 -1.03 0.33 16.68
C ARG A 50 -0.52 -0.88 17.47
N ALA A 51 -0.59 -0.81 18.80
CA ALA A 51 -0.18 -1.91 19.67
C ALA A 51 -1.00 -3.17 19.40
N ASN A 52 -2.30 -3.03 19.15
CA ASN A 52 -3.20 -4.13 18.82
C ASN A 52 -2.89 -4.74 17.44
N VAL A 53 -2.59 -3.93 16.43
CA VAL A 53 -2.14 -4.42 15.10
C VAL A 53 -0.89 -5.28 15.23
N SER A 54 0.13 -4.78 15.95
CA SER A 54 1.36 -5.53 16.22
C SER A 54 1.08 -6.82 17.00
N THR A 55 0.29 -6.73 18.07
CA THR A 55 -0.01 -7.87 18.95
C THR A 55 -0.78 -8.95 18.21
N GLN A 56 -1.81 -8.59 17.44
CA GLN A 56 -2.59 -9.55 16.67
C GLN A 56 -1.73 -10.23 15.60
N THR A 57 -0.83 -9.50 14.95
CA THR A 57 0.13 -10.07 13.99
C THR A 57 1.04 -11.09 14.65
N ILE A 58 1.64 -10.74 15.79
CA ILE A 58 2.52 -11.63 16.56
C ILE A 58 1.76 -12.87 17.04
N GLN A 59 0.51 -12.72 17.49
CA GLN A 59 -0.34 -13.84 17.91
C GLN A 59 -0.58 -14.80 16.76
N ILE A 60 -0.98 -14.32 15.57
CA ILE A 60 -1.20 -15.17 14.38
C ILE A 60 0.04 -16.00 14.05
N LEU A 61 1.23 -15.39 14.11
CA LEU A 61 2.51 -16.06 13.83
C LEU A 61 2.93 -17.02 14.94
N SER A 62 2.66 -16.68 16.20
CA SER A 62 2.94 -17.54 17.35
C SER A 62 2.08 -18.79 17.33
N GLU A 63 0.77 -18.64 17.06
CA GLU A 63 -0.16 -19.77 16.93
C GLU A 63 0.19 -20.66 15.74
N TYR A 64 0.67 -20.08 14.64
CA TYR A 64 1.17 -20.87 13.52
C TYR A 64 2.38 -21.72 13.94
N ARG A 65 3.34 -21.10 14.63
CA ARG A 65 4.53 -21.80 15.08
C ARG A 65 4.19 -22.94 16.03
N LYS A 66 3.34 -22.70 17.03
CA LYS A 66 2.95 -23.69 18.05
C LYS A 66 2.18 -24.88 17.47
N ASN A 67 1.20 -24.60 16.59
CA ASN A 67 0.20 -25.59 16.21
C ASN A 67 0.47 -26.27 14.87
N THR A 68 1.65 -26.07 14.27
CA THR A 68 2.02 -26.70 13.01
C THR A 68 3.40 -27.37 13.10
N LYS A 69 3.86 -27.97 12.00
CA LYS A 69 5.19 -28.56 11.90
C LYS A 69 6.32 -27.57 12.20
N ALA A 70 6.05 -26.26 12.12
CA ALA A 70 6.98 -25.20 12.49
C ALA A 70 7.44 -25.27 13.96
N ALA A 71 6.70 -25.92 14.86
CA ALA A 71 7.10 -26.10 16.26
C ALA A 71 8.40 -26.91 16.39
N SER A 72 8.58 -27.89 15.51
CA SER A 72 9.76 -28.77 15.49
C SER A 72 10.99 -28.15 14.83
N LEU A 73 10.84 -27.00 14.16
CA LEU A 73 11.93 -26.33 13.47
C LEU A 73 12.77 -25.48 14.43
N PRO A 74 14.05 -25.21 14.10
CA PRO A 74 14.95 -24.44 14.96
C PRO A 74 14.36 -23.10 15.43
N SER A 75 14.53 -22.78 16.71
CA SER A 75 14.03 -21.54 17.33
C SER A 75 14.70 -20.27 16.78
N GLY A 76 15.90 -20.41 16.22
CA GLY A 76 16.63 -19.33 15.55
C GLY A 76 15.99 -18.82 14.26
N GLN A 77 15.05 -19.56 13.67
CA GLN A 77 14.41 -19.18 12.40
C GLN A 77 12.97 -18.70 12.62
N LEU A 78 12.60 -17.57 12.02
CA LEU A 78 11.21 -17.14 11.90
C LEU A 78 10.55 -17.93 10.75
N ILE A 79 9.57 -18.77 11.08
CA ILE A 79 8.82 -19.55 10.09
C ILE A 79 7.47 -18.87 9.87
N LEU A 80 7.20 -18.49 8.62
CA LEU A 80 5.95 -17.83 8.24
C LEU A 80 5.06 -18.78 7.43
N PRO A 81 3.74 -18.71 7.58
CA PRO A 81 2.82 -19.41 6.68
C PRO A 81 2.95 -18.88 5.25
N ASP A 82 2.92 -19.75 4.24
CA ASP A 82 3.07 -19.35 2.83
C ASP A 82 2.09 -18.24 2.40
N LYS A 83 0.83 -18.33 2.82
CA LYS A 83 -0.20 -17.32 2.51
C LYS A 83 -0.09 -16.02 3.32
N LEU A 84 0.77 -15.98 4.35
CA LEU A 84 0.93 -14.86 5.27
C LEU A 84 2.39 -14.37 5.35
N GLN A 85 3.22 -14.69 4.35
CA GLN A 85 4.62 -14.23 4.31
C GLN A 85 4.74 -12.71 4.37
N LEU A 86 3.79 -12.00 3.76
CA LEU A 86 3.74 -10.53 3.74
C LEU A 86 2.94 -9.94 4.91
N LEU A 87 2.37 -10.74 5.81
CA LEU A 87 1.59 -10.23 6.94
C LEU A 87 2.39 -9.27 7.84
N PRO A 88 3.65 -9.57 8.23
CA PRO A 88 4.44 -8.63 9.03
C PRO A 88 4.66 -7.30 8.30
N LEU A 89 4.89 -7.35 6.99
CA LEU A 89 5.10 -6.16 6.16
C LEU A 89 3.84 -5.28 6.18
N PHE A 90 2.68 -5.85 5.85
CA PHE A 90 1.41 -5.11 5.83
C PHE A 90 0.99 -4.61 7.21
N ALA A 91 1.28 -5.34 8.28
CA ALA A 91 1.02 -4.88 9.64
C ALA A 91 1.88 -3.64 9.99
N MET A 92 3.15 -3.64 9.59
CA MET A 92 4.03 -2.49 9.75
C MET A 92 3.57 -1.31 8.89
N SER A 93 3.30 -1.54 7.61
CA SER A 93 2.84 -0.50 6.68
C SER A 93 1.51 0.12 7.14
N LEU A 94 0.59 -0.67 7.72
CA LEU A 94 -0.66 -0.18 8.28
C LEU A 94 -0.40 0.79 9.45
N MET A 95 0.58 0.50 10.31
CA MET A 95 0.98 1.41 11.37
C MET A 95 1.59 2.71 10.82
N LYS A 96 2.34 2.64 9.71
CA LYS A 96 2.98 3.78 9.03
C LYS A 96 2.05 4.60 8.12
N SER A 97 0.88 4.06 7.78
CA SER A 97 -0.13 4.70 6.94
C SER A 97 -0.68 5.98 7.59
N SER A 98 -1.26 6.86 6.78
CA SER A 98 -1.94 8.08 7.25
C SER A 98 -3.06 7.81 8.26
N MET A 99 -3.60 6.58 8.28
CA MET A 99 -4.61 6.17 9.25
C MET A 99 -4.06 6.12 10.68
N LEU A 100 -2.88 5.50 10.89
CA LEU A 100 -2.35 5.18 12.22
C LEU A 100 -1.03 5.88 12.59
N ARG A 101 -0.29 6.40 11.62
CA ARG A 101 1.00 7.06 11.87
C ARG A 101 0.84 8.20 12.86
N PRO A 102 1.74 8.39 13.84
CA PRO A 102 1.71 9.57 14.71
C PRO A 102 1.83 10.87 13.92
N CYS A 103 1.10 11.89 14.34
CA CYS A 103 1.27 13.23 13.79
C CYS A 103 2.59 13.81 14.30
N LEU A 104 3.66 13.69 13.51
CA LEU A 104 4.95 14.30 13.82
C LEU A 104 5.12 15.58 13.00
N PRO A 105 5.53 16.70 13.62
CA PRO A 105 5.93 17.86 12.85
C PRO A 105 7.16 17.50 12.00
N PRO A 106 7.21 17.95 10.73
CA PRO A 106 8.38 17.85 9.87
C PRO A 106 9.67 18.25 10.60
N ARG A 107 10.68 17.37 10.63
CA ARG A 107 11.96 17.66 11.30
C ARG A 107 12.85 18.68 10.57
N SER A 108 12.46 19.16 9.37
CA SER A 108 13.37 19.85 8.45
C SER A 108 13.08 21.30 8.07
N SER A 109 12.21 22.05 8.76
CA SER A 109 12.03 23.48 8.39
C SER A 109 12.15 24.45 9.58
N GLY A 110 13.28 25.16 9.63
CA GLY A 110 13.53 26.29 10.53
C GLY A 110 12.66 27.53 10.30
N LEU A 111 11.64 27.50 9.44
CA LEU A 111 10.66 28.58 9.31
C LEU A 111 9.28 28.08 8.87
N ARG A 112 8.26 28.70 9.50
CA ARG A 112 6.81 28.74 9.21
C ARG A 112 6.04 27.42 9.32
N ALA A 113 5.16 27.39 10.34
CA ALA A 113 4.06 26.44 10.57
C ALA A 113 4.35 25.01 10.11
N THR A 114 4.85 24.19 11.01
CA THR A 114 4.97 22.74 10.82
C THR A 114 3.59 22.16 10.52
N ILE A 115 3.27 21.94 9.24
CA ILE A 115 2.03 21.28 8.86
C ILE A 115 2.11 19.85 9.40
N ALA A 116 1.17 19.49 10.26
CA ALA A 116 0.96 18.15 10.75
C ALA A 116 0.89 17.17 9.57
N ASN A 117 1.69 16.10 9.58
CA ASN A 117 1.58 15.04 8.58
C ASN A 117 1.26 13.70 9.27
N PRO A 118 0.11 13.08 8.98
CA PRO A 118 -0.99 13.63 8.17
C PRO A 118 -1.73 14.74 8.93
N THR A 119 -2.38 15.64 8.18
CA THR A 119 -3.28 16.64 8.75
C THR A 119 -4.49 15.98 9.40
N ALA A 120 -5.24 16.73 10.22
CA ALA A 120 -6.46 16.21 10.84
C ALA A 120 -7.50 15.77 9.79
N ASP A 121 -7.66 16.55 8.71
CA ASP A 121 -8.61 16.26 7.63
C ASP A 121 -8.17 15.06 6.79
N GLU A 122 -6.88 14.99 6.40
CA GLU A 122 -6.33 13.82 5.70
C GLU A 122 -6.52 12.54 6.51
N ARG A 123 -6.28 12.59 7.83
CA ARG A 123 -6.50 11.44 8.69
C ARG A 123 -7.98 11.09 8.78
N ALA A 124 -8.86 12.07 9.02
CA ALA A 124 -10.30 11.82 9.10
C ALA A 124 -10.82 11.17 7.82
N TYR A 125 -10.35 11.64 6.67
CA TYR A 125 -10.64 11.09 5.35
C TYR A 125 -10.13 9.65 5.20
N ALA A 126 -8.89 9.38 5.58
CA ALA A 126 -8.31 8.04 5.55
C ALA A 126 -9.05 7.06 6.49
N LEU A 127 -9.40 7.50 7.70
CA LEU A 127 -10.18 6.71 8.67
C LEU A 127 -11.59 6.38 8.15
N TYR A 128 -12.25 7.35 7.50
CA TYR A 128 -13.58 7.16 6.91
C TYR A 128 -13.58 6.03 5.87
N HIS A 129 -12.61 6.05 4.96
CA HIS A 129 -12.47 5.02 3.93
C HIS A 129 -11.94 3.70 4.50
N GLY A 130 -10.97 3.76 5.41
CA GLY A 130 -10.40 2.58 6.08
C GLY A 130 -11.44 1.76 6.85
N ALA A 131 -12.43 2.41 7.47
CA ALA A 131 -13.51 1.72 8.18
C ALA A 131 -14.42 0.88 7.26
N ARG A 132 -14.44 1.19 5.96
CA ARG A 132 -15.32 0.58 4.95
C ARG A 132 -14.54 -0.14 3.85
N VAL A 133 -13.27 -0.40 4.10
CA VAL A 133 -12.35 -0.89 3.08
C VAL A 133 -12.74 -2.28 2.57
N THR A 134 -12.59 -2.51 1.27
CA THR A 134 -12.65 -3.84 0.64
C THR A 134 -11.28 -4.53 0.78
N PRO A 135 -11.18 -5.86 0.60
CA PRO A 135 -9.88 -6.56 0.61
C PRO A 135 -8.83 -5.92 -0.30
N THR A 136 -9.21 -5.59 -1.55
CA THR A 136 -8.31 -4.94 -2.52
C THR A 136 -7.89 -3.55 -2.07
N MET A 137 -8.83 -2.73 -1.59
CA MET A 137 -8.52 -1.38 -1.11
C MET A 137 -7.67 -1.40 0.16
N ALA A 138 -7.82 -2.43 1.01
CA ALA A 138 -7.04 -2.55 2.23
C ALA A 138 -5.56 -2.76 1.91
N MET A 139 -5.29 -3.58 0.88
CA MET A 139 -3.93 -3.78 0.40
C MET A 139 -3.32 -2.47 -0.07
N LEU A 140 -4.04 -1.74 -0.93
CA LEU A 140 -3.53 -0.53 -1.58
C LEU A 140 -3.39 0.67 -0.63
N MET A 141 -4.34 0.87 0.29
CA MET A 141 -4.28 1.94 1.30
C MET A 141 -3.24 1.69 2.40
N VAL A 142 -2.79 0.45 2.55
CA VAL A 142 -1.78 0.06 3.53
C VAL A 142 -0.39 0.08 2.93
N HIS A 143 -0.26 -0.39 1.69
CA HIS A 143 1.02 -0.54 1.00
C HIS A 143 0.88 -0.01 -0.44
N PRO A 144 1.33 1.22 -0.72
CA PRO A 144 1.13 1.85 -2.02
C PRO A 144 1.89 1.11 -3.12
N ASN A 145 1.39 1.23 -4.35
CA ASN A 145 2.09 0.75 -5.54
C ASN A 145 2.91 1.89 -6.15
N ILE A 146 4.11 1.59 -6.63
CA ILE A 146 4.99 2.54 -7.30
C ILE A 146 5.32 1.99 -8.68
N PHE A 147 5.04 2.79 -9.71
CA PHE A 147 5.28 2.42 -11.10
C PHE A 147 6.28 3.42 -11.69
N PRO A 148 7.46 2.98 -12.16
CA PRO A 148 8.37 3.87 -12.86
C PRO A 148 7.71 4.28 -14.19
N LEU A 149 7.76 5.57 -14.50
CA LEU A 149 7.25 6.10 -15.75
C LEU A 149 8.37 6.03 -16.79
N THR A 150 8.57 4.87 -17.40
CA THR A 150 9.53 4.67 -18.50
C THR A 150 8.79 4.52 -19.83
N MET A 151 9.40 5.03 -20.92
CA MET A 151 8.90 4.85 -22.29
C MET A 151 9.46 3.54 -22.88
N GLU A 152 9.31 2.44 -22.13
CA GLU A 152 9.68 1.10 -22.60
C GLU A 152 8.64 0.56 -23.58
N GLU A 153 9.09 -0.28 -24.53
CA GLU A 153 8.24 -0.82 -25.58
C GLU A 153 7.05 -1.60 -25.02
N GLY A 154 5.84 -1.19 -25.43
CA GLY A 154 4.57 -1.78 -25.04
C GLY A 154 4.01 -1.30 -23.70
N ILE A 155 4.74 -0.51 -22.89
CA ILE A 155 4.17 0.08 -21.67
C ILE A 155 3.05 1.06 -22.03
N GLY A 156 1.93 0.97 -21.32
CA GLY A 156 0.76 1.79 -21.58
C GLY A 156 -0.05 1.34 -22.80
N GLU A 157 0.33 0.29 -23.52
CA GLU A 157 -0.47 -0.26 -24.63
C GLU A 157 -1.53 -1.24 -24.13
N TRP A 158 -2.57 -1.46 -24.96
CA TRP A 158 -3.61 -2.44 -24.68
C TRP A 158 -3.09 -3.86 -24.92
N VAL A 159 -3.24 -4.70 -23.90
CA VAL A 159 -3.08 -6.14 -24.00
C VAL A 159 -4.46 -6.76 -24.05
N VAL A 160 -4.73 -7.50 -25.14
CA VAL A 160 -5.96 -8.27 -25.30
C VAL A 160 -5.59 -9.74 -25.20
N PRO A 161 -5.89 -10.40 -24.06
CA PRO A 161 -5.60 -11.81 -23.88
C PRO A 161 -6.38 -12.65 -24.90
N GLN A 162 -5.72 -13.63 -25.52
CA GLN A 162 -6.43 -14.62 -26.32
C GLN A 162 -7.13 -15.59 -25.36
N VAL A 163 -8.44 -15.71 -25.49
CA VAL A 163 -9.27 -16.59 -24.66
C VAL A 163 -9.15 -18.02 -25.20
N PRO A 164 -8.64 -18.99 -24.42
CA PRO A 164 -8.66 -20.40 -24.81
C PRO A 164 -10.09 -20.91 -25.03
N HIS A 165 -10.28 -21.79 -26.00
CA HIS A 165 -11.61 -22.35 -26.31
C HIS A 165 -12.20 -23.25 -25.21
N ASP A 166 -11.37 -23.74 -24.29
CA ASP A 166 -11.76 -24.73 -23.27
C ASP A 166 -12.06 -24.13 -21.88
N ILE A 167 -12.20 -22.80 -21.73
CA ILE A 167 -12.58 -22.21 -20.45
C ILE A 167 -13.99 -22.65 -20.06
N ARG A 168 -14.11 -23.27 -18.89
CA ARG A 168 -15.40 -23.72 -18.32
C ARG A 168 -15.85 -22.91 -17.11
N SER A 169 -14.95 -22.15 -16.49
CA SER A 169 -15.25 -21.37 -15.28
C SER A 169 -15.42 -19.89 -15.62
N GLU A 170 -16.53 -19.32 -15.18
CA GLU A 170 -16.78 -17.88 -15.28
C GLU A 170 -15.65 -17.06 -14.63
N LEU A 171 -15.11 -17.54 -13.50
CA LEU A 171 -13.99 -16.91 -12.81
C LEU A 171 -12.69 -16.91 -13.64
N GLU A 172 -12.45 -17.99 -14.38
CA GLU A 172 -11.30 -18.10 -15.26
C GLU A 172 -11.45 -17.17 -16.47
N MET A 173 -12.67 -17.05 -17.02
CA MET A 173 -13.00 -16.12 -18.09
C MET A 173 -12.78 -14.65 -17.69
N LEU A 174 -13.05 -14.29 -16.43
CA LEU A 174 -12.75 -12.95 -15.90
C LEU A 174 -11.25 -12.61 -15.96
N SER A 175 -10.35 -13.59 -16.01
CA SER A 175 -8.91 -13.36 -16.05
C SER A 175 -8.40 -12.92 -17.44
N TYR A 176 -9.25 -13.00 -18.48
CA TYR A 176 -8.89 -12.67 -19.87
C TYR A 176 -9.44 -11.30 -20.33
N HIS A 177 -9.72 -10.39 -19.39
CA HIS A 177 -10.13 -9.03 -19.74
C HIS A 177 -8.97 -8.24 -20.37
N SER A 178 -9.29 -7.38 -21.33
CA SER A 178 -8.31 -6.43 -21.86
C SER A 178 -7.78 -5.53 -20.74
N CYS A 179 -6.48 -5.29 -20.72
CA CYS A 179 -5.85 -4.42 -19.73
C CYS A 179 -4.75 -3.58 -20.38
N ILE A 180 -4.36 -2.50 -19.72
CA ILE A 180 -3.17 -1.75 -20.09
C ILE A 180 -1.95 -2.46 -19.51
N ARG A 181 -0.90 -2.64 -20.32
CA ARG A 181 0.39 -3.15 -19.85
C ARG A 181 1.02 -2.14 -18.90
N MET A 182 1.13 -2.51 -17.63
CA MET A 182 1.77 -1.70 -16.59
C MET A 182 3.27 -2.00 -16.53
N PRO A 183 4.10 -1.02 -16.13
CA PRO A 183 5.49 -1.28 -15.78
C PRO A 183 5.57 -2.15 -14.52
N GLN A 184 6.73 -2.75 -14.28
CA GLN A 184 6.95 -3.53 -13.06
C GLN A 184 6.84 -2.62 -11.83
N SER A 185 6.01 -3.03 -10.86
CA SER A 185 5.87 -2.29 -9.60
C SER A 185 7.15 -2.36 -8.78
N LEU A 186 7.53 -1.24 -8.18
CA LEU A 186 8.63 -1.09 -7.24
C LEU A 186 8.12 -1.14 -5.80
N GLN A 187 8.98 -1.58 -4.88
CA GLN A 187 8.68 -1.53 -3.46
C GLN A 187 8.66 -0.08 -2.97
N PRO A 188 7.78 0.28 -2.02
CA PRO A 188 7.68 1.61 -1.44
C PRO A 188 8.83 1.88 -0.47
N SER A 189 10.02 2.00 -1.03
CA SER A 189 11.25 2.39 -0.37
C SER A 189 11.94 3.49 -1.18
N ILE A 190 12.52 4.47 -0.49
CA ILE A 190 13.36 5.53 -1.04
C ILE A 190 14.51 4.97 -1.87
N ALA A 191 15.00 3.77 -1.57
CA ALA A 191 16.06 3.13 -2.33
C ALA A 191 15.67 2.84 -3.80
N ASN A 192 14.38 2.81 -4.10
CA ASN A 192 13.85 2.61 -5.46
C ASN A 192 13.49 3.93 -6.17
N LEU A 193 13.68 5.07 -5.51
CA LEU A 193 13.43 6.39 -6.07
C LEU A 193 14.75 7.09 -6.43
N ASP A 194 14.77 7.72 -7.60
CA ASP A 194 15.89 8.50 -8.11
C ASP A 194 15.46 9.95 -8.37
N GLY A 195 16.37 10.90 -8.16
CA GLY A 195 16.19 12.30 -8.53
C GLY A 195 16.11 12.52 -10.04
N GLU A 196 16.58 11.58 -10.86
CA GLU A 196 16.41 11.56 -12.32
C GLU A 196 15.14 10.81 -12.77
N GLY A 197 14.46 10.13 -11.84
CA GLY A 197 13.30 9.30 -12.13
C GLY A 197 11.96 10.05 -12.16
N MET A 198 10.97 9.43 -12.79
CA MET A 198 9.56 9.80 -12.69
C MET A 198 8.74 8.58 -12.31
N TYR A 199 7.73 8.76 -11.46
CA TYR A 199 6.97 7.65 -10.89
C TYR A 199 5.48 7.98 -10.80
N LEU A 200 4.64 6.99 -11.10
CA LEU A 200 3.22 6.98 -10.77
C LEU A 200 3.05 6.19 -9.48
N ILE A 201 2.59 6.85 -8.42
CA ILE A 201 2.40 6.26 -7.09
C ILE A 201 0.91 6.23 -6.78
N ASP A 202 0.42 5.07 -6.35
CA ASP A 202 -0.99 4.84 -6.05
C ASP A 202 -1.14 4.39 -4.60
N ASP A 203 -1.69 5.27 -3.76
CA ASP A 203 -1.99 4.99 -2.34
C ASP A 203 -3.44 4.54 -2.12
N GLY A 204 -4.20 4.35 -3.19
CA GLY A 204 -5.61 3.97 -3.15
C GLY A 204 -6.57 5.15 -3.18
N LEU A 205 -6.26 6.23 -2.49
CA LEU A 205 -7.11 7.42 -2.42
C LEU A 205 -6.68 8.50 -3.41
N THR A 206 -5.39 8.58 -3.74
CA THR A 206 -4.74 9.57 -4.60
C THR A 206 -3.74 8.87 -5.52
N LEU A 207 -3.62 9.37 -6.74
CA LEU A 207 -2.56 9.00 -7.68
C LEU A 207 -1.57 10.15 -7.76
N PHE A 208 -0.31 9.91 -7.42
CA PHE A 208 0.74 10.91 -7.52
C PHE A 208 1.58 10.68 -8.77
N VAL A 209 1.78 11.72 -9.56
CA VAL A 209 2.81 11.73 -10.61
C VAL A 209 3.99 12.50 -10.05
N TYR A 210 4.99 11.77 -9.57
CA TYR A 210 6.22 12.35 -9.07
C TYR A 210 7.21 12.57 -10.21
N VAL A 211 7.81 13.77 -10.25
CA VAL A 211 8.84 14.16 -11.19
C VAL A 211 10.10 14.55 -10.44
N GLY A 212 11.18 13.79 -10.66
CA GLY A 212 12.48 14.03 -10.04
C GLY A 212 13.08 15.40 -10.36
N VAL A 213 13.96 15.86 -9.46
CA VAL A 213 14.62 17.18 -9.56
C VAL A 213 15.46 17.30 -10.84
N SER A 214 16.16 16.23 -11.23
CA SER A 214 17.11 16.17 -12.35
C SER A 214 16.46 15.76 -13.67
N VAL A 215 15.14 15.52 -13.70
CA VAL A 215 14.45 15.19 -14.95
C VAL A 215 14.58 16.36 -15.95
N PRO A 216 15.02 16.11 -17.19
CA PRO A 216 15.18 17.13 -18.23
C PRO A 216 13.89 17.92 -18.55
N ALA A 217 14.05 19.17 -18.97
CA ALA A 217 12.93 20.09 -19.19
C ALA A 217 12.05 19.69 -20.40
N ASP A 218 12.66 19.17 -21.46
CA ASP A 218 12.00 18.62 -22.63
C ASP A 218 11.07 17.45 -22.26
N VAL A 219 11.57 16.50 -21.46
CA VAL A 219 10.78 15.38 -20.95
C VAL A 219 9.62 15.87 -20.06
N LYS A 220 9.88 16.87 -19.21
CA LYS A 220 8.82 17.52 -18.40
C LYS A 220 7.73 18.14 -19.27
N THR A 221 8.09 18.81 -20.36
CA THR A 221 7.12 19.42 -21.29
C THR A 221 6.37 18.39 -22.13
N GLU A 222 6.97 17.22 -22.37
CA GLU A 222 6.26 16.11 -23.00
C GLU A 222 5.26 15.47 -22.03
N LEU A 223 5.62 15.31 -20.76
CA LEU A 223 4.73 14.70 -19.76
C LEU A 223 3.61 15.65 -19.29
N LEU A 224 3.93 16.93 -19.06
CA LEU A 224 3.10 17.87 -18.33
C LEU A 224 2.70 19.08 -19.17
N THR A 225 1.52 19.62 -18.88
CA THR A 225 1.07 20.93 -19.34
C THR A 225 0.68 21.80 -18.16
N THR A 226 0.90 23.10 -18.27
CA THR A 226 0.49 24.06 -17.24
C THR A 226 -0.94 24.52 -17.47
N CYS A 227 -1.76 24.45 -16.44
CA CYS A 227 -3.14 24.96 -16.43
C CYS A 227 -3.24 26.12 -15.44
N GLU A 228 -3.74 27.28 -15.90
CA GLU A 228 -3.83 28.51 -15.10
C GLU A 228 -4.57 28.33 -13.76
N SER A 229 -5.55 27.43 -13.71
CA SER A 229 -6.38 27.20 -12.51
C SER A 229 -5.93 26.01 -11.64
N ARG A 230 -5.12 25.10 -12.17
CA ARG A 230 -4.79 23.80 -11.52
C ARG A 230 -3.30 23.54 -11.35
N GLY A 231 -2.44 24.46 -11.80
CA GLY A 231 -1.00 24.25 -11.83
C GLY A 231 -0.62 23.23 -12.91
N CYS A 232 0.41 22.43 -12.66
CA CYS A 232 0.87 21.41 -13.60
C CYS A 232 -0.06 20.18 -13.59
N VAL A 233 -0.47 19.74 -14.78
CA VAL A 233 -1.27 18.53 -14.99
C VAL A 233 -0.63 17.65 -16.06
N VAL A 234 -0.97 16.36 -16.09
CA VAL A 234 -0.51 15.44 -17.14
C VAL A 234 -1.10 15.86 -18.48
N SER A 235 -0.25 16.00 -19.50
CA SER A 235 -0.65 16.43 -20.84
C SER A 235 -1.59 15.41 -21.50
N GLU A 236 -2.61 15.90 -22.20
CA GLU A 236 -3.52 15.06 -23.00
C GLU A 236 -3.13 15.04 -24.49
N SER A 237 -2.25 15.97 -24.91
CA SER A 237 -1.90 16.16 -26.32
C SER A 237 -0.70 15.33 -26.76
N THR A 238 0.23 15.07 -25.84
CA THR A 238 1.51 14.37 -26.09
C THR A 238 1.37 12.86 -25.93
N ASP A 239 2.28 12.11 -26.54
CA ASP A 239 2.21 10.64 -26.49
C ASP A 239 2.60 10.11 -25.10
N TYR A 240 3.60 10.71 -24.44
CA TYR A 240 3.93 10.41 -23.05
C TYR A 240 2.76 10.71 -22.11
N GLY A 241 2.15 11.90 -22.24
CA GLY A 241 1.00 12.28 -21.43
C GLY A 241 -0.17 11.30 -21.60
N LYS A 242 -0.51 10.93 -22.85
CA LYS A 242 -1.53 9.92 -23.16
C LYS A 242 -1.18 8.54 -22.58
N MET A 243 0.09 8.12 -22.62
CA MET A 243 0.52 6.88 -21.99
C MET A 243 0.23 6.90 -20.49
N VAL A 244 0.59 7.98 -19.80
CA VAL A 244 0.36 8.13 -18.35
C VAL A 244 -1.14 8.17 -18.04
N HIS A 245 -1.97 8.82 -18.87
CA HIS A 245 -3.43 8.76 -18.73
C HIS A 245 -3.97 7.33 -18.83
N ARG A 246 -3.42 6.48 -19.71
CA ARG A 246 -3.79 5.05 -19.80
C ARG A 246 -3.37 4.27 -18.55
N LEU A 247 -2.17 4.53 -18.01
CA LEU A 247 -1.72 3.93 -16.74
C LEU A 247 -2.61 4.35 -15.56
N VAL A 248 -2.93 5.65 -15.46
CA VAL A 248 -3.87 6.19 -14.46
C VAL A 248 -5.25 5.56 -14.59
N TRP A 249 -5.74 5.41 -15.82
CA TRP A 249 -6.99 4.71 -16.08
C TRP A 249 -6.91 3.27 -15.57
N GLN A 250 -5.85 2.53 -15.90
CA GLN A 250 -5.65 1.16 -15.44
C GLN A 250 -5.56 1.05 -13.91
N CYS A 251 -4.89 1.97 -13.22
CA CYS A 251 -4.90 2.04 -11.76
C CYS A 251 -6.32 2.17 -11.19
N ARG A 252 -7.15 3.02 -11.80
CA ARG A 252 -8.56 3.16 -11.40
C ARG A 252 -9.39 1.91 -11.74
N GLN A 253 -9.05 1.22 -12.83
CA GLN A 253 -9.75 0.03 -13.32
C GLN A 253 -9.27 -1.30 -12.75
N PHE A 254 -8.11 -1.39 -12.09
CA PHE A 254 -7.56 -2.61 -11.48
C PHE A 254 -8.50 -3.29 -10.45
N THR A 255 -9.66 -2.70 -10.24
CA THR A 255 -10.64 -3.09 -9.27
C THR A 255 -12.06 -3.19 -9.87
N SER A 256 -12.23 -3.04 -11.19
CA SER A 256 -13.52 -3.24 -11.87
C SER A 256 -13.60 -4.64 -12.47
N VAL A 257 -14.61 -5.41 -12.06
CA VAL A 257 -14.97 -6.66 -12.72
C VAL A 257 -15.97 -6.31 -13.83
N ASN A 258 -15.57 -6.53 -15.09
CA ASN A 258 -16.42 -6.39 -16.29
C ASN A 258 -16.85 -4.98 -16.71
N GLY A 259 -16.17 -3.91 -16.28
CA GLY A 259 -16.50 -2.54 -16.73
C GLY A 259 -17.94 -2.12 -16.37
N SER A 260 -18.56 -2.81 -15.40
CA SER A 260 -19.97 -2.67 -15.00
C SER A 260 -20.25 -1.38 -14.22
N GLY A 261 -19.26 -0.49 -14.08
CA GLY A 261 -19.41 0.76 -13.34
C GLY A 261 -19.43 0.61 -11.82
N ASP A 262 -19.39 -0.62 -11.28
CA ASP A 262 -19.12 -0.86 -9.86
C ASP A 262 -17.63 -0.65 -9.61
N HIS A 263 -17.31 0.58 -9.22
CA HIS A 263 -15.96 0.96 -8.82
C HIS A 263 -15.71 0.41 -7.41
N VAL A 264 -14.75 -0.50 -7.26
CA VAL A 264 -14.32 -0.98 -5.95
C VAL A 264 -13.54 0.09 -5.18
N ARG A 265 -12.98 1.09 -5.87
CA ARG A 265 -12.49 2.30 -5.22
C ARG A 265 -13.67 3.11 -4.67
N PRO A 266 -13.59 3.58 -3.41
CA PRO A 266 -14.66 4.36 -2.82
C PRO A 266 -14.77 5.76 -3.43
N VAL A 267 -13.73 6.22 -4.13
CA VAL A 267 -13.65 7.53 -4.77
C VAL A 267 -12.91 7.45 -6.10
N HIS A 268 -13.17 8.43 -6.96
CA HIS A 268 -12.33 8.68 -8.12
C HIS A 268 -11.01 9.33 -7.64
N ALA A 269 -9.95 8.52 -7.52
CA ALA A 269 -8.66 8.97 -7.02
C ALA A 269 -8.12 10.14 -7.86
N PRO A 270 -7.93 11.35 -7.30
CA PRO A 270 -7.41 12.50 -8.02
C PRO A 270 -5.95 12.25 -8.42
N VAL A 271 -5.51 12.89 -9.50
CA VAL A 271 -4.10 12.88 -9.93
C VAL A 271 -3.44 14.16 -9.42
N VAL A 272 -2.36 14.02 -8.66
CA VAL A 272 -1.59 15.12 -8.09
C VAL A 272 -0.16 15.05 -8.62
N VAL A 273 0.30 16.12 -9.27
CA VAL A 273 1.69 16.22 -9.75
C VAL A 273 2.56 16.76 -8.61
N VAL A 274 3.64 16.05 -8.30
CA VAL A 274 4.59 16.41 -7.23
C VAL A 274 5.99 16.50 -7.81
N PHE A 275 6.72 17.58 -7.50
CA PHE A 275 8.07 17.79 -7.98
C PHE A 275 9.09 17.53 -6.87
N GLY A 276 10.22 16.93 -7.25
CA GLY A 276 11.41 16.89 -6.40
C GLY A 276 11.89 18.30 -6.06
N ARG A 277 12.46 18.46 -4.87
CA ARG A 277 12.97 19.74 -4.37
C ARG A 277 14.48 19.81 -4.57
N SER A 278 14.97 20.97 -4.96
CA SER A 278 16.41 21.24 -4.96
C SER A 278 16.86 21.51 -3.52
N GLY A 279 17.65 20.62 -2.94
CA GLY A 279 18.11 20.67 -1.55
C GLY A 279 19.27 19.71 -1.27
N SER A 280 19.60 19.48 0.00
CA SER A 280 20.56 18.43 0.40
C SER A 280 20.05 17.05 -0.06
N GLU A 281 20.90 16.00 -0.15
CA GLU A 281 20.47 14.64 -0.56
C GLU A 281 19.22 14.12 0.17
N LYS A 282 19.00 14.58 1.42
CA LYS A 282 17.84 14.21 2.26
C LYS A 282 16.55 14.98 1.96
N ASP A 283 16.63 16.05 1.18
CA ASP A 283 15.52 16.95 0.86
C ASP A 283 15.08 16.86 -0.62
N ILE A 284 15.64 15.92 -1.40
CA ILE A 284 15.32 15.77 -2.83
C ILE A 284 13.85 15.38 -3.03
N PHE A 285 13.29 14.59 -2.12
CA PHE A 285 11.92 14.09 -2.21
C PHE A 285 10.96 14.93 -1.36
N ASP A 286 9.76 15.18 -1.91
CA ASP A 286 8.71 15.87 -1.16
C ASP A 286 8.23 15.00 0.01
N GLN A 287 7.88 15.64 1.14
CA GLN A 287 7.49 14.91 2.34
C GLN A 287 6.24 14.07 2.16
N SER A 288 5.30 14.48 1.29
CA SER A 288 4.12 13.69 0.97
C SER A 288 4.53 12.32 0.41
N ILE A 289 5.46 12.30 -0.56
CA ILE A 289 6.03 11.10 -1.18
C ILE A 289 6.84 10.27 -0.18
N MET A 290 7.72 10.91 0.59
CA MET A 290 8.49 10.22 1.63
C MET A 290 7.61 9.49 2.63
N SER A 291 6.44 10.06 2.94
CA SER A 291 5.50 9.47 3.87
C SER A 291 4.78 8.23 3.33
N LEU A 292 4.90 7.96 2.03
CA LEU A 292 4.39 6.76 1.34
C LEU A 292 5.43 5.64 1.27
N MET A 293 6.71 5.89 1.59
CA MET A 293 7.80 4.90 1.54
C MET A 293 7.79 3.99 2.77
N VAL A 294 6.70 3.26 2.96
CA VAL A 294 6.37 2.50 4.18
C VAL A 294 7.38 1.40 4.55
N ASP A 295 8.25 0.98 3.63
CA ASP A 295 9.25 -0.05 3.92
C ASP A 295 10.44 0.51 4.72
N ASP A 296 10.70 1.81 4.61
CA ASP A 296 11.83 2.48 5.26
C ASP A 296 11.53 2.93 6.68
N ALA A 297 12.58 3.26 7.43
CA ALA A 297 12.47 3.93 8.71
C ALA A 297 11.95 5.38 8.52
N ILE A 298 10.70 5.65 8.90
CA ILE A 298 10.06 6.97 8.81
C ILE A 298 9.76 7.49 10.21
N GLY A 299 10.09 8.76 10.48
CA GLY A 299 9.61 9.45 11.69
C GLY A 299 10.17 8.92 13.02
N GLY A 300 11.20 8.07 13.00
CA GLY A 300 11.70 7.35 14.19
C GLY A 300 11.01 5.99 14.40
N GLU A 301 10.18 5.56 13.45
CA GLU A 301 9.74 4.17 13.36
C GLU A 301 10.82 3.29 12.71
N ARG A 302 10.75 2.00 13.02
CA ARG A 302 11.67 0.97 12.55
C ARG A 302 11.47 0.67 11.06
N ASP A 303 12.53 0.25 10.38
CA ASP A 303 12.41 -0.33 9.05
C ASP A 303 11.79 -1.75 9.11
N TYR A 304 11.54 -2.34 7.94
CA TYR A 304 10.95 -3.68 7.87
C TYR A 304 11.82 -4.76 8.53
N VAL A 305 13.14 -4.69 8.40
CA VAL A 305 14.07 -5.70 8.92
C VAL A 305 14.08 -5.67 10.45
N GLU A 306 14.15 -4.48 11.04
CA GLU A 306 14.08 -4.25 12.48
C GLU A 306 12.72 -4.66 13.05
N PHE A 307 11.62 -4.38 12.33
CA PHE A 307 10.29 -4.84 12.71
C PHE A 307 10.20 -6.37 12.73
N LEU A 308 10.74 -7.03 11.70
CA LEU A 308 10.76 -8.50 11.61
C LEU A 308 11.60 -9.13 12.72
N CYS A 309 12.75 -8.52 13.06
CA CYS A 309 13.58 -8.94 14.18
C CYS A 309 12.83 -8.86 15.52
N ASP A 310 12.08 -7.79 15.76
CA ASP A 310 11.25 -7.63 16.97
C ASP A 310 10.11 -8.65 17.02
N ALA A 311 9.41 -8.82 15.90
CA ALA A 311 8.35 -9.80 15.76
C ALA A 311 8.87 -11.21 16.06
N HIS A 312 10.05 -11.58 15.53
CA HIS A 312 10.67 -12.88 15.82
C HIS A 312 10.97 -13.08 17.30
N LYS A 313 11.56 -12.08 17.98
CA LYS A 313 11.80 -12.13 19.43
C LYS A 313 10.52 -12.36 20.21
N ARG A 314 9.44 -11.64 19.87
CA ARG A 314 8.15 -11.73 20.57
C ARG A 314 7.43 -13.06 20.28
N VAL A 315 7.48 -13.53 19.03
CA VAL A 315 6.94 -14.84 18.64
C VAL A 315 7.62 -15.96 19.42
N ARG A 316 8.94 -15.92 19.58
CA ARG A 316 9.67 -16.91 20.39
C ARG A 316 9.21 -16.93 21.84
N VAL A 317 9.14 -15.77 22.48
CA VAL A 317 8.71 -15.66 23.89
C VAL A 317 7.30 -16.20 24.09
N ILE A 318 6.39 -15.98 23.15
CA ILE A 318 5.00 -16.49 23.25
C ILE A 318 4.94 -17.99 22.92
N ALA A 319 5.72 -18.44 21.93
CA ALA A 319 5.82 -19.83 21.52
C ALA A 319 6.38 -20.73 22.62
N GLU A 320 7.32 -20.22 23.43
CA GLU A 320 7.97 -20.96 24.52
C GLU A 320 7.13 -21.00 25.82
N LYS A 321 6.12 -20.12 25.96
CA LYS A 321 5.30 -19.98 27.18
C LYS A 321 4.02 -20.83 27.22
N GLY A 322 3.67 -21.52 26.14
CA GLY A 322 2.47 -22.38 26.06
C GLY A 322 2.84 -23.76 25.56
#